data_AF-A0A803M481-F1
#
_entry.id   AF-A0A803M481-F1
#
_cell.length_a   1.000
_cell.length_b   1.000
_cell.length_c   1.000
_cell.angle_alpha   90.00
_cell.angle_beta   90.00
_cell.angle_gamma   90.00
#
_symmetry.space_group_name_H-M   'P 1'
#
loop_
_entity.id
_entity.type
_entity.pdbx_description
1 polymer ?
#
loop_
_entity_poly.entity_id
_entity_poly.type
_entity_poly.pdbx_seq_one_letter_code
_entity_poly.pdbx_strand_id
1 'polypeptide(L)' 'MKVVERNYEPPKEWLVWEKQMYAQYDEYICAILGVVQTQLMNTRPSVALGALALLTLSVPTSILLLAFHFT' A
#
# COMPACT_ATOMS: atom_id res chain seq x y z
N MET A 1 -23.94 -9.44 -11.49
CA MET A 1 -23.19 -10.13 -10.42
C MET A 1 -23.79 -9.69 -9.09
N LYS A 2 -24.61 -10.52 -8.44
CA LYS A 2 -25.10 -10.19 -7.08
C LYS A 2 -23.97 -10.54 -6.12
N VAL A 3 -23.19 -9.53 -5.77
CA VAL A 3 -22.25 -9.63 -4.65
C VAL A 3 -23.13 -9.90 -3.43
N VAL A 4 -22.90 -11.04 -2.81
CA VAL A 4 -23.54 -11.40 -1.55
C VAL A 4 -23.05 -10.38 -0.52
N GLU A 5 -23.87 -9.39 -0.21
CA GLU A 5 -23.73 -8.51 0.96
C GLU A 5 -23.93 -9.37 2.21
N ARG A 6 -22.91 -10.15 2.58
CA ARG A 6 -22.91 -10.93 3.80
C ARG A 6 -22.63 -9.96 4.95
N ASN A 7 -23.70 -9.47 5.57
CA ASN A 7 -23.71 -8.72 6.83
C ASN A 7 -22.66 -7.60 6.91
N TYR A 8 -22.98 -6.42 6.38
CA TYR A 8 -22.27 -5.17 6.64
C TYR A 8 -22.41 -4.66 8.09
N GLU A 9 -22.64 -5.55 9.06
CA GLU A 9 -22.66 -5.17 10.47
C GLU A 9 -21.24 -5.30 11.04
N PRO A 10 -20.63 -4.19 11.50
CA PRO A 10 -19.31 -4.28 12.11
C PRO A 10 -19.41 -5.12 13.40
N PRO A 11 -18.40 -5.98 13.69
CA PRO A 11 -18.40 -6.86 14.86
C PRO A 11 -18.75 -6.12 16.15
N LYS A 12 -19.60 -6.71 17.00
CA LYS A 12 -20.04 -6.07 18.25
C LYS A 12 -18.86 -5.73 19.17
N GLU A 13 -17.80 -6.53 19.11
CA GLU A 13 -16.53 -6.39 19.84
C GLU A 13 -15.73 -5.12 19.47
N TRP A 14 -16.00 -4.50 18.32
CA TRP A 14 -15.22 -3.36 17.84
C TRP A 14 -15.48 -2.07 18.64
N LEU A 15 -14.43 -1.28 18.77
CA LEU A 15 -14.48 0.03 19.38
C LEU A 15 -15.32 0.98 18.53
N VAL A 16 -15.92 1.99 19.16
CA VAL A 16 -16.82 2.95 18.49
C VAL A 16 -16.15 3.60 17.28
N TRP A 17 -14.86 3.93 17.38
CA TRP A 17 -14.10 4.54 16.29
C TRP A 17 -13.88 3.58 15.10
N GLU A 18 -13.69 2.28 15.35
CA GLU A 18 -13.51 1.26 14.29
C GLU A 18 -14.81 1.08 13.51
N LYS A 19 -15.95 1.07 14.23
CA LYS A 19 -17.29 1.01 13.64
C LYS A 19 -17.60 2.25 12.79
N GLN A 20 -17.16 3.43 13.22
CA GLN A 20 -17.31 4.67 12.45
C GLN A 20 -16.50 4.63 11.14
N MET A 21 -15.30 4.05 11.16
CA MET A 21 -14.47 3.92 9.95
C MET A 21 -14.96 2.82 9.01
N TYR A 22 -15.57 1.75 9.52
CA TYR A 22 -16.02 0.62 8.72
C TYR A 22 -16.98 1.00 7.59
N ALA A 23 -17.93 1.89 7.88
CA ALA A 23 -18.95 2.31 6.92
C ALA A 23 -18.37 3.04 5.70
N GLN A 24 -17.26 3.75 5.88
CA GLN A 24 -16.62 4.54 4.82
C GLN A 24 -15.35 3.87 4.28
N TYR A 25 -14.91 2.77 4.89
CA TYR A 25 -13.64 2.12 4.58
C TYR A 25 -13.53 1.70 3.12
N ASP A 26 -14.59 1.10 2.57
CA ASP A 26 -14.62 0.64 1.18
C ASP A 26 -14.48 1.78 0.18
N GLU A 27 -15.22 2.87 0.40
CA GLU A 27 -15.17 4.07 -0.43
C GLU A 27 -13.78 4.73 -0.36
N TYR A 28 -13.22 4.89 0.84
CA TYR A 28 -11.88 5.45 1.02
C TYR A 28 -10.80 4.58 0.38
N ILE A 29 -10.85 3.26 0.56
CA ILE A 29 -9.88 2.35 -0.04
C ILE A 29 -9.98 2.38 -1.56
N CYS A 30 -11.19 2.29 -2.12
CA CYS A 30 -11.36 2.34 -3.57
C CYS A 30 -10.86 3.67 -4.16
N ALA A 31 -11.12 4.79 -3.48
CA ALA A 31 -10.63 6.10 -3.91
C ALA A 31 -9.09 6.19 -3.87
N ILE A 32 -8.48 5.78 -2.76
CA ILE A 32 -7.02 5.80 -2.60
C ILE A 32 -6.36 4.86 -3.62
N LEU A 33 -6.87 3.63 -3.77
CA LEU A 33 -6.36 2.68 -4.75
C LEU A 33 -6.53 3.20 -6.17
N GLY A 34 -7.65 3.85 -6.49
CA GLY A 34 -7.88 4.47 -7.80
C GLY A 34 -6.86 5.57 -8.12
N VAL A 35 -6.52 6.42 -7.14
CA VAL A 35 -5.46 7.43 -7.28
C VAL A 35 -4.11 6.76 -7.49
N VAL A 36 -3.74 5.79 -6.65
CA VAL A 36 -2.47 5.07 -6.76
C VAL A 36 -2.33 4.36 -8.10
N GLN A 37 -3.36 3.66 -8.53
CA GLN A 37 -3.41 2.98 -9.83
C GLN A 37 -3.26 3.97 -10.98
N THR A 38 -3.96 5.10 -10.92
CA THR A 38 -3.86 6.16 -11.95
C THR A 38 -2.45 6.74 -12.01
N GLN A 39 -1.82 6.97 -10.86
CA GLN A 39 -0.43 7.45 -10.82
C GLN A 39 0.53 6.40 -11.38
N LEU A 40 0.37 5.13 -11.02
CA LEU A 40 1.19 4.02 -11.53
C LEU A 40 1.03 3.82 -13.05
N MET A 41 -0.18 3.94 -13.58
CA MET A 41 -0.43 3.83 -15.03
C MET A 41 0.13 5.02 -15.81
N ASN A 42 0.14 6.21 -15.21
CA ASN A 42 0.68 7.42 -15.85
C ASN A 42 2.18 7.61 -15.62
N THR A 43 2.78 6.90 -14.66
CA THR A 43 4.24 6.96 -14.48
C THR A 43 4.94 6.42 -15.72
N ARG A 44 5.93 7.20 -16.18
CA ARG A 44 6.80 6.76 -17.27
C ARG A 44 7.51 5.47 -16.85
N PRO A 45 7.62 4.45 -17.73
CA PRO A 45 8.27 3.18 -17.41
C PRO A 45 9.67 3.35 -16.79
N SER A 46 10.39 4.41 -17.16
CA SER A 46 11.69 4.76 -16.57
C SER A 46 11.65 5.07 -15.08
N VAL A 47 10.57 5.68 -14.56
CA VAL A 47 10.42 5.98 -13.13
C VAL A 47 10.19 4.70 -12.33
N ALA A 48 9.35 3.80 -12.83
CA ALA A 48 9.13 2.50 -12.21
C ALA A 48 10.42 1.66 -12.18
N LEU A 49 11.17 1.64 -13.29
CA LEU A 49 12.48 0.99 -13.35
C LEU A 49 13.51 1.64 -12.41
N GLY A 50 13.50 2.96 -12.28
CA GLY A 50 14.35 3.70 -11.35
C GLY A 50 14.05 3.36 -9.88
N ALA A 51 12.76 3.32 -9.51
CA ALA A 51 12.34 2.91 -8.17
C ALA A 51 12.73 1.45 -7.87
N LEU A 52 12.55 0.55 -8.83
CA LEU A 52 12.97 -0.84 -8.70
C LEU A 52 14.49 -0.95 -8.50
N ALA A 53 15.28 -0.21 -9.29
CA ALA A 53 16.73 -0.18 -9.16
C ALA A 53 17.17 0.37 -7.79
N LEU A 54 16.53 1.42 -7.29
CA LEU A 54 16.82 1.95 -5.96
C LEU A 54 16.53 0.93 -4.86
N LEU A 55 15.39 0.22 -4.94
CA LEU A 55 15.04 -0.82 -3.98
C LEU A 55 16.03 -1.98 -4.02
N THR A 56 16.39 -2.47 -5.21
CA THR A 56 17.33 -3.59 -5.35
C THR A 56 18.74 -3.22 -4.94
N LEU A 57 19.17 -1.98 -5.18
CA LEU A 57 20.50 -1.51 -4.77
C LEU A 57 20.57 -1.14 -3.28
N SER A 58 19.46 -0.80 -2.63
CA SER A 58 19.46 -0.38 -1.21
C SER A 58 20.09 -1.41 -0.26
N VAL A 59 19.76 -2.69 -0.47
CA VAL A 59 20.23 -3.80 0.35
C VAL A 59 21.74 -4.06 0.16
N PRO A 60 22.26 -4.30 -1.06
CA PRO A 60 23.69 -4.49 -1.26
C PRO A 60 24.50 -3.25 -0.86
N THR A 61 23.97 -2.04 -1.04
CA THR A 61 24.65 -0.81 -0.59
C THR A 61 24.78 -0.78 0.93
N SER A 62 23.73 -1.16 1.67
CA SER A 62 23.77 -1.27 3.13
C SER A 62 24.79 -2.32 3.61
N ILE A 63 24.86 -3.47 2.93
CA ILE A 63 25.83 -4.53 3.24
C ILE A 63 27.26 -4.04 3.01
N LEU A 64 27.53 -3.36 1.89
CA LEU A 64 28.84 -2.78 1.61
C LEU A 64 29.23 -1.75 2.66
N LEU A 65 28.32 -0.85 3.03
CA LEU A 65 28.56 0.15 4.06
C LEU A 65 28.92 -0.48 5.41
N LEU A 66 28.21 -1.54 5.81
CA LEU A 66 28.53 -2.29 7.03
C LEU A 66 29.90 -2.97 6.91
N ALA A 67 30.19 -3.62 5.78
CA ALA A 67 31.48 -4.28 5.57
C ALA A 67 32.65 -3.29 5.66
N PHE A 68 32.54 -2.10 5.05
CA PHE A 68 33.54 -1.04 5.15
C PHE A 68 33.62 -0.42 6.55
N HIS A 69 32.55 -0.43 7.34
CA HIS A 69 32.58 0.08 8.70
C HIS A 69 33.28 -0.86 9.69
N PHE A 70 33.18 -2.18 9.47
CA PHE A 70 33.77 -3.20 10.34
C PHE A 70 35.12 -3.76 9.86
N THR A 71 35.66 -3.24 8.75
CA THR A 71 37.02 -3.53 8.25
C THR A 71 37.98 -2.42 8.67
#